data_AF-A0A7V8EXF6-F1
#
_entry.id   AF-A0A7V8EXF6-F1
#
_cell.length_a   1.000
_cell.length_b   1.000
_cell.length_c   1.000
_cell.angle_alpha   90.00
_cell.angle_beta   90.00
_cell.angle_gamma   90.00
#
_symmetry.space_group_name_H-M   'P 1'
#
loop_
_entity.id
_entity.type
_entity.pdbx_description
1 polymer ?
#
loop_
_entity_poly.entity_id
_entity_poly.type
_entity_poly.pdbx_seq_one_letter_code
_entity_poly.pdbx_strand_id
1 'polypeptide(L)'
;MPQVLDSGLDEQLASLLRKGADIQSIRQLLERYRDRGFGAQAVYNYLASLRHDASEELEDRILEAMGIASGYCSPGCRVWEVAP
;
A
#
# COMPACT_ATOMS: atom_id res chain seq x y z
N MET A 1 -10.13 13.32 -6.36
CA MET A 1 -8.72 13.78 -6.33
C MET A 1 -7.91 12.69 -5.65
N PRO A 2 -6.76 12.27 -6.21
CA PRO A 2 -5.90 11.28 -5.56
C PRO A 2 -5.47 11.81 -4.19
N GLN A 3 -5.59 10.98 -3.15
CA GLN A 3 -5.14 11.35 -1.81
C GLN A 3 -3.62 11.31 -1.80
N VAL A 4 -2.97 12.46 -1.64
CA VAL A 4 -1.51 12.53 -1.46
C VAL A 4 -1.22 12.46 0.04
N LEU A 5 -0.41 11.49 0.44
CA LEU A 5 0.01 11.34 1.84
C LEU A 5 1.41 11.93 2.02
N ASP A 6 2.35 11.45 1.21
CA ASP A 6 3.73 11.89 1.18
C ASP A 6 4.28 11.66 -0.23
N SER A 7 4.40 12.75 -1.00
CA SER A 7 4.80 12.68 -2.42
C SER A 7 6.00 11.77 -2.70
N GLY A 8 7.01 11.75 -1.81
CA GLY A 8 8.19 10.91 -1.98
C GLY A 8 7.91 9.43 -1.74
N LEU A 9 7.13 9.07 -0.71
CA LEU A 9 6.73 7.67 -0.51
C LEU A 9 5.69 7.22 -1.54
N ASP A 10 4.78 8.10 -1.92
CA ASP A 10 3.70 7.85 -2.87
C ASP A 10 4.27 7.46 -4.23
N GLU A 11 5.26 8.21 -4.72
CA GLU A 11 5.99 7.90 -5.96
C GLU A 11 6.78 6.59 -5.86
N GLN A 12 7.46 6.34 -4.74
CA GLN A 12 8.18 5.09 -4.50
C GLN A 12 7.23 3.89 -4.53
N LEU A 13 6.06 4.00 -3.89
CA LEU A 13 5.08 2.93 -3.79
C LEU A 13 4.48 2.65 -5.16
N ALA A 14 4.06 3.69 -5.88
CA ALA A 14 3.55 3.56 -7.23
C ALA A 14 4.62 2.96 -8.18
N SER A 15 5.90 3.32 -8.02
CA SER A 15 6.98 2.72 -8.80
C SER A 15 7.22 1.26 -8.45
N LEU A 16 7.15 0.85 -7.18
CA LEU A 16 7.35 -0.55 -6.78
C LEU A 16 6.23 -1.44 -7.31
N LEU A 17 4.99 -0.97 -7.19
CA LEU A 17 3.81 -1.67 -7.70
C LEU A 17 3.90 -1.87 -9.22
N ARG A 18 4.23 -0.82 -9.98
CA ARG A 18 4.41 -0.90 -11.44
C ARG A 18 5.57 -1.79 -11.88
N LYS A 19 6.62 -1.90 -11.08
CA LYS A 19 7.78 -2.77 -11.37
C LYS A 19 7.52 -4.24 -10.99
N GLY A 20 6.36 -4.56 -10.41
CA GLY A 20 6.07 -5.90 -9.93
C GLY A 20 7.01 -6.33 -8.79
N ALA A 21 7.41 -5.39 -7.93
CA ALA A 21 8.24 -5.69 -6.77
C ALA A 21 7.57 -6.74 -5.87
N ASP A 22 8.40 -7.50 -5.16
CA ASP A 22 7.92 -8.53 -4.25
C ASP A 22 7.18 -7.93 -3.04
N ILE A 23 6.38 -8.78 -2.40
CA ILE A 23 5.51 -8.36 -1.30
C ILE A 23 6.28 -7.85 -0.07
N GLN A 24 7.51 -8.30 0.17
CA GLN A 24 8.33 -7.81 1.28
C GLN A 24 8.83 -6.39 1.00
N SER A 25 9.21 -6.09 -0.24
CA SER A 25 9.57 -4.73 -0.66
C SER A 25 8.40 -3.76 -0.50
N ILE A 26 7.18 -4.18 -0.89
CA ILE A 26 5.95 -3.40 -0.68
C ILE A 26 5.71 -3.18 0.81
N ARG A 27 5.77 -4.25 1.61
CA ARG A 27 5.60 -4.20 3.07
C ARG A 27 6.56 -3.22 3.74
N GLN A 28 7.86 -3.27 3.40
CA GLN A 28 8.87 -2.37 3.96
C GLN A 28 8.53 -0.90 3.67
N LEU A 29 7.98 -0.60 2.51
CA LEU A 29 7.55 0.76 2.19
C LEU A 29 6.30 1.17 2.98
N LEU A 30 5.33 0.25 3.14
CA LEU A 30 4.17 0.46 3.99
C LEU A 30 4.55 0.70 5.46
N GLU A 31 5.58 0.02 5.98
CA GLU A 31 6.14 0.30 7.31
C GLU A 31 6.66 1.74 7.42
N ARG A 32 7.27 2.29 6.37
CA ARG A 32 7.72 3.70 6.38
C ARG A 32 6.55 4.69 6.46
N TYR A 33 5.40 4.39 5.86
CA TYR A 33 4.20 5.21 6.05
C TYR A 33 3.75 5.18 7.51
N ARG A 34 3.67 4.00 8.12
CA ARG A 34 3.34 3.85 9.53
C ARG A 34 4.30 4.61 10.43
N ASP A 35 5.61 4.48 10.19
CA ASP A 35 6.65 5.13 10.99
C ASP A 35 6.64 6.66 10.85
N ARG A 36 6.07 7.19 9.74
CA ARG A 36 5.75 8.62 9.57
C ARG A 36 4.42 9.06 10.19
N GLY A 37 3.70 8.16 10.84
CA GLY A 37 2.44 8.44 11.52
C GLY A 37 1.19 8.32 10.64
N PHE A 38 1.31 7.82 9.41
CA PHE A 38 0.14 7.57 8.57
C PHE A 38 -0.61 6.31 9.04
N GLY A 39 -1.95 6.44 9.16
CA GLY A 39 -2.82 5.33 9.52
C GLY A 39 -3.13 4.40 8.34
N ALA A 40 -3.43 3.14 8.67
CA ALA A 40 -3.88 2.11 7.73
C ALA A 40 -4.92 2.60 6.71
N GLN A 41 -5.98 3.27 7.19
CA GLN A 41 -7.07 3.74 6.35
C GLN A 41 -6.62 4.78 5.32
N ALA A 42 -5.69 5.67 5.69
CA ALA A 42 -5.18 6.70 4.80
C ALA A 42 -4.38 6.05 3.65
N VAL A 43 -3.51 5.09 3.98
CA VAL A 43 -2.72 4.33 3.00
C VAL A 43 -3.62 3.45 2.13
N TYR A 44 -4.64 2.82 2.71
CA TYR A 44 -5.64 2.05 1.97
C TYR A 44 -6.38 2.91 0.95
N ASN A 45 -6.83 4.11 1.35
CA ASN A 45 -7.52 5.03 0.44
C ASN A 45 -6.60 5.52 -0.69
N TYR A 46 -5.32 5.74 -0.40
CA TYR A 46 -4.33 6.06 -1.44
C TYR A 46 -4.21 4.90 -2.45
N LEU A 47 -4.01 3.67 -1.98
CA LEU A 47 -3.94 2.48 -2.82
C LEU A 47 -5.23 2.28 -3.65
N ALA A 48 -6.40 2.47 -3.03
CA ALA A 48 -7.68 2.41 -3.74
C ALA A 48 -7.79 3.46 -4.86
N SER A 49 -7.16 4.63 -4.68
CA SER A 49 -7.10 5.65 -5.75
C SER A 49 -6.21 5.24 -6.92
N LEU A 50 -5.11 4.51 -6.66
CA LEU A 50 -4.25 3.96 -7.72
C LEU A 50 -4.95 2.85 -8.51
N ARG A 51 -5.83 2.09 -7.85
CA ARG A 51 -6.55 0.97 -8.47
C ARG A 51 -7.46 1.42 -9.61
N HIS A 52 -8.05 2.62 -9.52
CA HIS A 52 -9.07 3.07 -10.46
C HIS A 52 -8.57 3.12 -11.92
N ASP A 53 -7.31 3.47 -12.12
CA ASP A 53 -6.68 3.60 -13.45
C ASP A 53 -5.62 2.51 -13.72
N ALA A 54 -5.61 1.43 -12.94
CA ALA A 54 -4.62 0.36 -13.04
C ALA A 54 -4.96 -0.64 -14.16
N SER A 55 -3.93 -1.21 -14.79
CA SER A 55 -4.09 -2.45 -15.58
C SER A 55 -4.39 -3.64 -14.65
N GLU A 56 -4.94 -4.74 -15.18
CA GLU A 56 -5.25 -5.94 -14.39
C GLU A 56 -4.04 -6.45 -13.58
N GLU A 57 -2.86 -6.53 -14.19
CA GLU A 57 -1.63 -6.96 -13.50
C GLU A 57 -1.24 -6.03 -12.34
N LEU A 58 -1.46 -4.72 -12.51
CA LEU A 58 -1.17 -3.73 -11.48
C LEU A 58 -2.25 -3.73 -10.39
N GLU A 59 -3.51 -3.95 -10.76
CA GLU A 59 -4.64 -4.07 -9.84
C GLU A 59 -4.41 -5.20 -8.84
N ASP A 60 -3.96 -6.37 -9.28
CA ASP A 60 -3.66 -7.50 -8.39
C ASP A 60 -2.61 -7.13 -7.32
N ARG A 61 -1.59 -6.36 -7.69
CA ARG A 61 -0.55 -5.88 -6.76
C ARG A 61 -1.07 -4.83 -5.80
N ILE A 62 -1.92 -3.94 -6.29
CA ILE A 62 -2.57 -2.95 -5.43
C ILE A 62 -3.48 -3.64 -4.42
N LEU A 63 -4.24 -4.66 -4.83
CA LEU A 63 -5.07 -5.47 -3.93
C LEU A 63 -4.24 -6.17 -2.86
N GLU A 64 -3.08 -6.73 -3.22
CA GLU A 64 -2.15 -7.34 -2.26
C GLU A 64 -1.66 -6.33 -1.21
N ALA A 65 -1.28 -5.13 -1.65
CA ALA A 65 -0.87 -4.03 -0.77
C ALA A 65 -2.03 -3.52 0.11
N MET A 66 -3.25 -3.47 -0.42
CA MET A 66 -4.46 -3.13 0.34
C MET A 66 -4.76 -4.18 1.41
N GLY A 67 -4.47 -5.47 1.14
CA GLY A 67 -4.55 -6.54 2.13
C GLY A 67 -3.61 -6.31 3.32
N ILE A 68 -2.38 -5.86 3.05
CA ILE A 68 -1.44 -5.48 4.12
C ILE A 68 -1.95 -4.25 4.90
N ALA A 69 -2.37 -3.20 4.19
CA ALA A 69 -2.84 -1.96 4.81
C ALA A 69 -4.07 -2.18 5.70
N SER A 70 -4.97 -3.08 5.30
CA SER A 70 -6.17 -3.44 6.07
C SER A 70 -5.94 -4.49 7.16
N GLY A 71 -4.73 -5.08 7.22
CA GLY A 71 -4.39 -6.13 8.19
C GLY A 71 -4.90 -7.54 7.81
N TYR A 72 -5.62 -7.67 6.70
CA TYR A 72 -6.06 -8.94 6.10
C TYR A 72 -4.94 -9.58 5.24
N CYS A 73 -3.77 -9.75 5.84
CA CYS A 73 -2.62 -10.43 5.24
C CYS A 73 -2.06 -11.49 6.19
N SER A 74 -1.17 -12.35 5.69
CA SER A 74 -0.41 -13.28 6.54
C SER A 74 0.24 -12.54 7.72
N PRO A 75 0.32 -13.13 8.93
CA PRO A 75 0.87 -12.45 10.10
C PRO A 75 2.27 -11.87 9.89
N GLY A 76 3.12 -12.57 9.14
CA GLY A 76 4.47 -12.09 8.79
C GLY A 76 4.51 -10.87 7.85
N CYS A 77 3.39 -10.52 7.22
CA CYS A 77 3.26 -9.36 6.33
C CYS A 77 2.57 -8.16 6.97
N ARG A 78 2.07 -8.30 8.20
CA ARG A 78 1.27 -7.28 8.87
C ARG A 78 2.11 -6.02 9.17
N VAL A 79 1.51 -4.86 8.93
CA VAL A 79 2.12 -3.54 9.20
C VAL A 79 1.30 -2.76 10.22
N TRP A 80 -0.02 -2.73 10.03
CA TRP A 80 -0.98 -2.21 10.99
C TRP A 80 -1.79 -3.36 11.60
N GLU A 81 -2.22 -3.19 12.84
CA GLU A 81 -3.16 -4.12 13.45
C GLU A 81 -4.52 -4.06 12.72
N VAL A 82 -5.23 -5.18 12.75
CA VAL A 82 -6.59 -5.24 12.23
C VAL A 82 -7.45 -4.31 13.08
N ALA A 83 -8.06 -3.31 12.44
CA ALA A 83 -9.03 -2.47 13.13
C ALA A 83 -10.20 -3.36 13.60
N PRO A 84 -10.62 -3.26 14.88
CA PRO A 84 -11.70 -4.06 15.43
C PRO A 84 -13.06 -3.78 14.77
#